data_AF-X6I9P4-F1
#
_entry.id   AF-X6I9P4-F1
#
_cell.length_a   1.000
_cell.length_b   1.000
_cell.length_c   1.000
_cell.angle_alpha   90.00
_cell.angle_beta   90.00
_cell.angle_gamma   90.00
#
_symmetry.space_group_name_H-M   'P 1'
#
loop_
_entity.id
_entity.type
_entity.pdbx_description
1 polymer ?
#
loop_
_entity_poly.entity_id
_entity_poly.type
_entity_poly.pdbx_seq_one_letter_code
_entity_poly.pdbx_strand_id
1 'polypeptide(L)'
;MAGRPEGVVSREAPASLVHDAVSRQVVPTPSVAFGDISPSRGEIARAIVVVAETAADIASREALLDRAMGPMRRKKSSEKLRRGRRPSEGLAFVARDAAGAVIGTVRLWDVRLGEGGPAALLLGPLAVDPALKNAGIGSALMRHALAEAARLGHAAVLLVGDAPYYGRFGFSAEKTGALAMPGPYERRRLLALELIEGALDGARGTLRAAGRKLTAQRLSLAA
;
A
#
# COMPACT_ATOMS: atom_id res chain seq x y z
N MET A 1 59.07 -16.55 -24.40
CA MET A 1 60.08 -15.75 -25.11
C MET A 1 59.34 -15.05 -26.25
N ALA A 2 58.72 -13.90 -25.95
CA ALA A 2 59.27 -12.54 -26.15
C ALA A 2 58.82 -12.01 -27.54
N GLY A 3 58.23 -10.83 -27.71
CA GLY A 3 58.06 -9.71 -26.81
C GLY A 3 56.86 -8.83 -27.21
N ARG A 4 56.55 -7.92 -26.29
CA ARG A 4 55.56 -6.84 -26.38
C ARG A 4 56.34 -5.50 -26.50
N PRO A 5 55.67 -4.33 -26.60
CA PRO A 5 55.67 -3.41 -27.75
C PRO A 5 56.40 -2.08 -27.48
N GLU A 6 56.65 -1.25 -28.51
CA GLU A 6 56.95 0.18 -28.33
C GLU A 6 56.46 1.05 -29.50
N GLY A 7 55.99 2.26 -29.16
CA GLY A 7 55.56 3.30 -30.10
C GLY A 7 54.72 4.39 -29.43
N VAL A 8 55.36 5.22 -28.61
CA VAL A 8 54.84 6.44 -27.94
C VAL A 8 55.11 7.68 -28.81
N VAL A 9 54.46 8.80 -28.44
CA VAL A 9 54.75 10.25 -28.72
C VAL A 9 53.67 10.86 -29.64
N SER A 10 52.98 11.98 -29.37
CA SER A 10 53.11 13.11 -28.42
C SER A 10 51.73 13.75 -28.20
N ARG A 11 51.35 14.11 -26.96
CA ARG A 11 51.26 15.49 -26.42
C ARG A 11 50.54 16.53 -27.31
N GLU A 12 49.37 16.97 -26.85
CA GLU A 12 49.06 18.40 -26.62
C GLU A 12 47.79 18.58 -25.77
N ALA A 13 47.91 19.42 -24.74
CA ALA A 13 46.88 20.16 -24.02
C ALA A 13 47.51 21.55 -23.76
N PRO A 14 46.78 22.64 -23.46
CA PRO A 14 45.40 22.70 -22.95
C PRO A 14 44.54 23.85 -23.53
N ALA A 15 43.23 23.83 -23.27
CA ALA A 15 42.46 25.07 -23.11
C ALA A 15 41.25 24.81 -22.22
N SER A 16 41.31 25.39 -21.03
CA SER A 16 40.19 25.69 -20.14
C SER A 16 39.05 26.38 -20.88
N LEU A 17 37.79 26.11 -20.50
CA LEU A 17 36.80 27.16 -20.24
C LEU A 17 35.52 26.58 -19.62
N VAL A 18 35.08 27.32 -18.61
CA VAL A 18 33.73 27.49 -18.07
C VAL A 18 33.09 26.35 -17.26
N HIS A 19 33.01 26.63 -15.96
CA HIS A 19 31.94 26.19 -15.09
C HIS A 19 30.59 26.47 -15.72
N ASP A 20 29.71 25.47 -15.74
CA ASP A 20 28.28 25.73 -15.62
C ASP A 20 27.70 24.80 -14.56
N ALA A 21 27.47 25.41 -13.39
CA ALA A 21 26.77 24.78 -12.29
C ALA A 21 25.29 24.70 -12.69
N VAL A 22 24.86 23.52 -13.17
CA VAL A 22 23.43 23.24 -13.38
C VAL A 22 22.78 23.16 -12.01
N SER A 23 22.23 24.31 -11.60
CA SER A 23 21.39 24.49 -10.44
C SER A 23 20.22 23.51 -10.52
N ARG A 24 20.16 22.55 -9.59
CA ARG A 24 19.03 21.64 -9.44
C ARG A 24 17.81 22.44 -9.02
N GLN A 25 16.99 22.79 -10.00
CA GLN A 25 15.70 23.40 -9.77
C GLN A 25 14.79 22.37 -9.11
N VAL A 26 14.50 22.58 -7.83
CA VAL A 26 13.47 21.85 -7.09
C VAL A 26 12.13 22.24 -7.69
N VAL A 27 11.56 21.34 -8.48
CA VAL A 27 10.20 21.48 -9.01
C VAL A 27 9.22 21.28 -7.85
N PRO A 28 8.35 22.25 -7.53
CA PRO A 28 7.33 22.06 -6.50
C PRO A 28 6.30 21.03 -7.01
N THR A 29 5.95 20.09 -6.14
CA THR A 29 4.85 19.13 -6.33
C THR A 29 3.57 19.89 -6.72
N PRO A 30 2.90 19.56 -7.83
CA PRO A 30 1.62 20.16 -8.14
C PRO A 30 0.59 19.69 -7.09
N SER A 31 0.16 20.61 -6.24
CA SER A 31 -1.07 20.48 -5.46
C SER A 31 -2.22 20.50 -6.45
N VAL A 32 -2.81 19.34 -6.70
CA VAL A 32 -3.97 19.23 -7.58
C VAL A 32 -5.16 19.83 -6.83
N ALA A 33 -5.55 21.03 -7.20
CA ALA A 33 -6.85 21.58 -6.82
C ALA A 33 -7.94 20.72 -7.46
N PHE A 34 -8.80 20.12 -6.64
CA PHE A 34 -9.95 19.37 -7.11
C PHE A 34 -10.92 20.34 -7.81
N GLY A 35 -11.10 20.14 -9.12
CA GLY A 35 -12.04 20.89 -9.94
C GLY A 35 -13.50 20.53 -9.64
N ASP A 36 -14.30 21.60 -9.56
CA ASP A 36 -15.72 21.73 -9.89
C ASP A 36 -16.63 20.53 -9.65
N ILE A 37 -17.04 20.38 -8.39
CA ILE A 37 -18.27 19.67 -8.04
C ILE A 37 -19.42 20.67 -8.17
N SER A 38 -20.21 20.58 -9.24
CA SER A 38 -21.49 21.28 -9.32
C SER A 38 -22.37 20.88 -8.13
N PRO A 39 -22.81 21.83 -7.26
CA PRO A 39 -23.53 21.48 -6.04
C PRO A 39 -25.04 21.39 -6.33
N SER A 40 -25.51 20.20 -6.69
CA SER A 40 -26.94 19.89 -6.57
C SER A 40 -27.18 19.07 -5.30
N ARG A 41 -27.77 19.75 -4.30
CA ARG A 41 -28.21 19.30 -2.96
C ARG A 41 -27.12 19.23 -1.87
N GLY A 42 -26.92 20.35 -1.18
CA GLY A 42 -27.05 20.46 0.28
C GLY A 42 -26.15 19.64 1.23
N GLU A 43 -25.18 18.88 0.76
CA GLU A 43 -24.18 18.25 1.63
C GLU A 43 -22.88 19.06 1.56
N ILE A 44 -22.53 19.72 2.65
CA ILE A 44 -21.18 20.25 2.86
C ILE A 44 -20.24 19.05 2.77
N ALA A 45 -19.48 18.92 1.68
CA ALA A 45 -18.45 17.91 1.55
C ALA A 45 -17.51 18.05 2.76
N ARG A 46 -17.57 17.10 3.69
CA ARG A 46 -16.69 17.11 4.86
C ARG A 46 -15.26 17.01 4.35
N ALA A 47 -14.45 18.01 4.67
CA ALA A 47 -13.01 17.96 4.40
C ALA A 47 -12.42 16.75 5.13
N ILE A 48 -11.82 15.84 4.37
CA ILE A 48 -11.07 14.71 4.91
C ILE A 48 -9.63 14.82 4.43
N VAL A 49 -8.71 14.36 5.27
CA VAL A 49 -7.29 14.22 4.89
C VAL A 49 -6.85 12.78 5.12
N VAL A 50 -6.19 12.19 4.11
CA VAL A 50 -5.56 10.88 4.23
C VAL A 50 -4.08 11.10 4.52
N VAL A 51 -3.61 10.52 5.62
CA VAL A 51 -2.22 10.65 6.07
C VAL A 51 -1.66 9.30 6.50
N ALA A 52 -0.32 9.21 6.55
CA ALA A 52 0.36 8.05 7.11
C ALA A 52 -0.06 7.82 8.56
N GLU A 53 -0.29 6.56 8.92
CA GLU A 53 -0.61 6.15 10.28
C GLU A 53 0.62 6.29 11.19
N THR A 54 0.41 6.82 12.40
CA THR A 54 1.42 6.92 13.44
C THR A 54 1.09 6.03 14.65
N ALA A 55 2.03 5.87 15.57
CA ALA A 55 1.79 5.12 16.81
C ALA A 55 0.64 5.73 17.66
N ALA A 56 0.44 7.05 17.60
CA ALA A 56 -0.64 7.74 18.30
C ALA A 56 -2.04 7.32 17.79
N ASP A 57 -2.13 6.81 16.57
CA ASP A 57 -3.41 6.42 15.95
C ASP A 57 -3.88 5.03 16.37
N ILE A 58 -3.02 4.23 16.99
CA ILE A 58 -3.28 2.82 17.26
C ILE A 58 -4.58 2.63 18.05
N ALA A 59 -4.79 3.42 19.11
CA ALA A 59 -5.98 3.30 19.96
C ALA A 59 -7.26 3.66 19.17
N SER A 60 -7.31 4.82 18.53
CA SER A 60 -8.46 5.29 17.75
C SER A 60 -8.77 4.37 16.58
N ARG A 61 -7.74 3.88 15.90
CA ARG A 61 -7.87 2.91 14.80
C ARG A 61 -8.45 1.57 15.26
N GLU A 62 -7.98 1.02 16.38
CA GLU A 62 -8.54 -0.24 16.91
C GLU A 62 -10.00 -0.06 17.33
N ALA A 63 -10.33 1.05 18.00
CA ALA A 63 -11.72 1.37 18.35
C ALA A 63 -12.61 1.52 17.10
N LEU A 64 -12.12 2.17 16.05
CA LEU A 64 -12.81 2.26 14.75
C LEU A 64 -13.04 0.86 14.15
N LEU A 65 -12.02 0.00 14.14
CA LEU A 65 -12.13 -1.35 13.61
C LEU A 65 -13.13 -2.21 14.39
N ASP A 66 -13.18 -2.07 15.71
CA ASP A 66 -14.16 -2.74 16.57
C ASP A 66 -15.59 -2.31 16.20
N ARG A 67 -15.84 -1.00 16.07
CA ARG A 67 -17.16 -0.47 15.65
C ARG A 67 -17.55 -0.90 14.24
N ALA A 68 -16.62 -0.84 13.29
CA ALA A 68 -16.93 -1.03 11.87
C ALA A 68 -17.02 -2.51 11.42
N MET A 69 -16.25 -3.40 12.06
CA MET A 69 -16.10 -4.79 11.60
C MET A 69 -16.61 -5.84 12.59
N GLY A 70 -16.93 -5.44 13.82
CA GLY A 70 -17.46 -6.31 14.86
C GLY A 70 -16.43 -7.27 15.49
N PRO A 71 -16.87 -8.06 16.49
CA PRO A 71 -15.99 -8.84 17.37
C PRO A 71 -15.25 -9.98 16.65
N MET A 72 -15.81 -10.49 15.55
CA MET A 72 -15.25 -11.62 14.81
C MET A 72 -14.15 -11.22 13.82
N ARG A 73 -13.83 -9.93 13.65
CA ARG A 73 -12.83 -9.47 12.68
C ARG A 73 -11.46 -10.16 12.86
N ARG A 74 -11.09 -10.47 14.10
CA ARG A 74 -9.81 -11.09 14.48
C ARG A 74 -9.68 -12.57 14.09
N LYS A 75 -10.79 -13.21 13.69
CA LYS A 75 -10.82 -14.62 13.28
C LYS A 75 -10.72 -14.82 11.77
N LYS A 76 -10.71 -13.74 10.97
CA LYS A 76 -10.60 -13.81 9.51
C LYS A 76 -9.27 -14.42 9.08
N SER A 77 -9.27 -15.17 7.98
CA SER A 77 -8.04 -15.79 7.43
C SER A 77 -6.93 -14.79 7.11
N SER A 78 -7.29 -13.54 6.74
CA SER A 78 -6.33 -12.45 6.57
C SER A 78 -5.53 -12.15 7.84
N GLU A 79 -6.11 -12.31 9.03
CA GLU A 79 -5.41 -12.07 10.30
C GLU A 79 -4.28 -13.06 10.56
N LYS A 80 -4.38 -14.28 10.01
CA LYS A 80 -3.28 -15.26 10.07
C LYS A 80 -2.04 -14.74 9.32
N LEU A 81 -2.24 -14.03 8.22
CA LEU A 81 -1.15 -13.43 7.44
C LEU A 81 -0.54 -12.19 8.10
N ARG A 82 -1.28 -11.54 9.01
CA ARG A 82 -0.87 -10.29 9.69
C ARG A 82 -0.18 -10.52 11.03
N ARG A 83 -0.46 -11.66 11.68
CA ARG A 83 -0.04 -11.93 13.06
C ARG A 83 1.49 -11.80 13.23
N GLY A 84 1.90 -11.03 14.24
CA GLY A 84 3.32 -10.83 14.59
C GLY A 84 4.10 -10.01 13.55
N ARG A 85 3.42 -9.29 12.66
CA ARG A 85 4.04 -8.53 11.57
C ARG A 85 3.66 -7.06 11.61
N ARG A 86 4.46 -6.26 10.91
CA ARG A 86 4.16 -4.85 10.65
C ARG A 86 3.47 -4.73 9.28
N PRO A 87 2.63 -3.71 9.08
CA PRO A 87 2.21 -3.32 7.73
C PRO A 87 3.43 -3.09 6.83
N SER A 88 3.22 -3.25 5.52
CA SER A 88 4.23 -2.93 4.53
C SER A 88 4.68 -1.47 4.70
N GLU A 89 5.96 -1.21 4.46
CA GLU A 89 6.57 0.09 4.74
C GLU A 89 5.90 1.20 3.94
N GLY A 90 5.51 2.29 4.61
CA GLY A 90 4.79 3.40 3.98
C GLY A 90 3.32 3.12 3.62
N LEU A 91 2.78 1.93 3.89
CA LEU A 91 1.44 1.51 3.43
C LEU A 91 0.45 1.26 4.56
N ALA A 92 0.43 2.17 5.53
CA ALA A 92 -0.58 2.25 6.58
C ALA A 92 -1.09 3.68 6.68
N PHE A 93 -2.40 3.86 6.55
CA PHE A 93 -3.01 5.18 6.47
C PHE A 93 -4.25 5.29 7.35
N VAL A 94 -4.52 6.52 7.76
CA VAL A 94 -5.76 6.93 8.41
C VAL A 94 -6.38 8.09 7.64
N ALA A 95 -7.71 8.13 7.62
CA ALA A 95 -8.46 9.31 7.21
C ALA A 95 -8.88 10.08 8.45
N ARG A 96 -8.63 11.38 8.47
CA ARG A 96 -9.07 12.30 9.53
C ARG A 96 -10.14 13.26 9.01
N ASP A 97 -11.07 13.61 9.88
CA ASP A 97 -11.99 14.74 9.65
C ASP A 97 -11.33 16.08 10.01
N ALA A 98 -12.07 17.17 9.84
CA ALA A 98 -11.63 18.52 10.17
C ALA A 98 -11.29 18.74 11.67
N ALA A 99 -11.84 17.91 12.56
CA ALA A 99 -11.51 17.94 13.99
C ALA A 99 -10.27 17.08 14.32
N GLY A 100 -9.67 16.43 13.32
CA GLY A 100 -8.52 15.55 13.48
C GLY A 100 -8.87 14.13 13.93
N ALA A 101 -10.15 13.79 14.06
CA ALA A 101 -10.59 12.47 14.51
C ALA A 101 -10.37 11.41 13.42
N VAL A 102 -9.89 10.23 13.81
CA VAL A 102 -9.70 9.10 12.88
C VAL A 102 -11.07 8.50 12.52
N ILE A 103 -11.47 8.70 11.27
CA ILE A 103 -12.78 8.29 10.71
C ILE A 103 -12.64 7.17 9.67
N GLY A 104 -11.43 6.79 9.32
CA GLY A 104 -11.15 5.72 8.37
C GLY A 104 -9.73 5.20 8.49
N THR A 105 -9.50 3.96 8.05
CA THR A 105 -8.15 3.36 8.02
C THR A 105 -8.03 2.37 6.87
N VAL A 106 -6.84 2.27 6.29
CA VAL A 106 -6.45 1.21 5.38
C VAL A 106 -4.99 0.81 5.62
N ARG A 107 -4.69 -0.48 5.54
CA ARG A 107 -3.33 -1.02 5.64
C ARG A 107 -3.07 -2.05 4.55
N LEU A 108 -1.82 -2.20 4.14
CA LEU A 108 -1.37 -3.22 3.21
C LEU A 108 -0.25 -4.04 3.88
N TRP A 109 -0.18 -5.32 3.53
CA TRP A 109 0.70 -6.28 4.19
C TRP A 109 1.46 -7.09 3.15
N ASP A 110 2.76 -7.28 3.35
CA ASP A 110 3.55 -8.09 2.44
C ASP A 110 3.16 -9.56 2.50
N VAL A 111 2.91 -10.16 1.34
CA VAL A 111 2.63 -11.59 1.17
C VAL A 111 3.43 -12.17 0.01
N ARG A 112 3.52 -13.50 -0.02
CA ARG A 112 3.98 -14.25 -1.20
C ARG A 112 2.86 -15.14 -1.73
N LEU A 113 2.78 -15.26 -3.06
CA LEU A 113 1.80 -16.08 -3.75
C LEU A 113 2.32 -17.50 -3.91
N GLY A 114 2.00 -18.38 -2.96
CA GLY A 114 2.58 -19.73 -2.91
C GLY A 114 4.00 -19.76 -2.32
N GLU A 115 4.63 -20.92 -2.41
CA GLU A 115 6.01 -21.13 -1.96
C GLU A 115 6.99 -20.71 -3.05
N GLY A 116 7.94 -19.85 -2.71
CA GLY A 116 8.89 -19.28 -3.68
C GLY A 116 8.27 -18.34 -4.74
N GLY A 117 6.95 -18.15 -4.74
CA GLY A 117 6.25 -17.34 -5.73
C GLY A 117 6.40 -15.83 -5.53
N PRO A 118 5.79 -15.04 -6.44
CA PRO A 118 5.98 -13.59 -6.51
C PRO A 118 5.51 -12.87 -5.23
N ALA A 119 6.15 -11.73 -4.98
CA ALA A 119 5.76 -10.82 -3.91
C ALA A 119 4.52 -10.02 -4.30
N ALA A 120 3.62 -9.84 -3.35
CA ALA A 120 2.42 -9.03 -3.53
C ALA A 120 2.00 -8.40 -2.19
N LEU A 121 0.97 -7.55 -2.24
CA LEU A 121 0.35 -6.96 -1.06
C LEU A 121 -1.00 -7.61 -0.77
N LEU A 122 -1.32 -7.77 0.51
CA LEU A 122 -2.67 -8.06 0.98
C LEU A 122 -3.27 -6.79 1.57
N LEU A 123 -4.32 -6.27 0.94
CA LEU A 123 -5.04 -5.10 1.42
C LEU A 123 -5.98 -5.47 2.57
N GLY A 124 -5.91 -4.67 3.61
CA GLY A 124 -6.85 -4.63 4.72
C GLY A 124 -6.17 -4.63 6.09
N PRO A 125 -6.92 -4.32 7.16
CA PRO A 125 -8.32 -3.94 7.11
C PRO A 125 -8.53 -2.59 6.40
N LEU A 126 -9.63 -2.47 5.67
CA LEU A 126 -10.19 -1.21 5.21
C LEU A 126 -11.46 -0.99 6.03
N ALA A 127 -11.53 0.12 6.75
CA ALA A 127 -12.69 0.46 7.56
C ALA A 127 -12.96 1.97 7.52
N VAL A 128 -14.23 2.33 7.60
CA VAL A 128 -14.74 3.69 7.72
C VAL A 128 -15.73 3.70 8.87
N ASP A 129 -15.83 4.81 9.58
CA ASP A 129 -16.81 4.96 10.65
C ASP A 129 -18.22 4.64 10.12
N PRO A 130 -18.98 3.74 10.76
CA PRO A 130 -20.32 3.38 10.31
C PRO A 130 -21.27 4.58 10.11
N ALA A 131 -21.12 5.63 10.90
CA ALA A 131 -21.91 6.86 10.78
C ALA A 131 -21.57 7.69 9.53
N LEU A 132 -20.47 7.37 8.86
CA LEU A 132 -19.94 8.06 7.68
C LEU A 132 -19.85 7.14 6.45
N LYS A 133 -20.63 6.05 6.44
CA LYS A 133 -20.72 5.18 5.27
C LYS A 133 -21.22 5.97 4.05
N ASN A 134 -20.76 5.55 2.87
CA ASN A 134 -21.09 6.15 1.57
C ASN A 134 -20.63 7.62 1.36
N ALA A 135 -19.93 8.23 2.32
CA ALA A 135 -19.38 9.58 2.19
C ALA A 135 -18.04 9.64 1.40
N GLY A 136 -17.75 8.66 0.53
CA GLY A 136 -16.53 8.64 -0.29
C GLY A 136 -15.20 8.33 0.43
N ILE A 137 -15.14 8.33 1.77
CA ILE A 137 -13.91 8.12 2.57
C ILE A 137 -13.18 6.82 2.21
N GLY A 138 -13.91 5.70 2.09
CA GLY A 138 -13.32 4.42 1.74
C GLY A 138 -12.70 4.43 0.34
N SER A 139 -13.31 5.16 -0.60
CA SER A 139 -12.76 5.33 -1.95
C SER A 139 -11.50 6.21 -1.94
N ALA A 140 -11.46 7.26 -1.12
CA ALA A 140 -10.26 8.09 -0.96
C ALA A 140 -9.09 7.28 -0.38
N LEU A 141 -9.35 6.48 0.66
CA LEU A 141 -8.36 5.57 1.25
C LEU A 141 -7.84 4.54 0.24
N MET A 142 -8.74 3.88 -0.51
CA MET A 142 -8.36 2.89 -1.53
C MET A 142 -7.47 3.52 -2.60
N ARG A 143 -7.88 4.65 -3.19
CA ARG A 143 -7.10 5.30 -4.25
C ARG A 143 -5.72 5.74 -3.75
N HIS A 144 -5.65 6.34 -2.56
CA HIS A 144 -4.39 6.75 -1.96
C HIS A 144 -3.46 5.56 -1.73
N ALA A 145 -3.96 4.49 -1.12
CA ALA A 145 -3.19 3.29 -0.84
C ALA A 145 -2.66 2.58 -2.10
N LEU A 146 -3.47 2.50 -3.16
CA LEU A 146 -3.06 1.88 -4.42
C LEU A 146 -2.04 2.74 -5.16
N ALA A 147 -2.24 4.06 -5.20
CA ALA A 147 -1.29 4.98 -5.81
C ALA A 147 0.07 4.92 -5.10
N GLU A 148 0.08 4.87 -3.76
CA GLU A 148 1.33 4.75 -3.01
C GLU A 148 1.98 3.38 -3.20
N ALA A 149 1.20 2.29 -3.24
CA ALA A 149 1.74 0.96 -3.52
C ALA A 149 2.42 0.89 -4.89
N ALA A 150 1.79 1.48 -5.92
CA ALA A 150 2.38 1.58 -7.25
C ALA A 150 3.65 2.44 -7.24
N ARG A 151 3.63 3.59 -6.55
CA ARG A 151 4.79 4.49 -6.40
C ARG A 151 5.98 3.81 -5.73
N LEU A 152 5.72 2.92 -4.77
CA LEU A 152 6.74 2.12 -4.07
C LEU A 152 7.19 0.88 -4.86
N GLY A 153 6.66 0.65 -6.07
CA GLY A 153 7.10 -0.43 -6.96
C GLY A 153 6.49 -1.80 -6.64
N HIS A 154 5.36 -1.87 -5.91
CA HIS A 154 4.67 -3.14 -5.71
C HIS A 154 3.96 -3.57 -7.00
N ALA A 155 4.01 -4.87 -7.30
CA ALA A 155 3.52 -5.40 -8.57
C ALA A 155 2.03 -5.79 -8.56
N ALA A 156 1.49 -6.19 -7.41
CA ALA A 156 0.10 -6.63 -7.28
C ALA A 156 -0.46 -6.46 -5.86
N VAL A 157 -1.79 -6.31 -5.77
CA VAL A 157 -2.55 -6.20 -4.52
C VAL A 157 -3.71 -7.20 -4.54
N LEU A 158 -3.90 -7.93 -3.44
CA LEU A 158 -4.97 -8.90 -3.25
C LEU A 158 -5.81 -8.53 -2.03
N LEU A 159 -7.07 -8.98 -2.02
CA LEU A 159 -7.95 -8.84 -0.86
C LEU A 159 -9.04 -9.91 -0.85
N VAL A 160 -9.70 -10.05 0.31
CA VAL A 160 -10.96 -10.80 0.41
C VAL A 160 -12.10 -9.82 0.64
N GLY A 161 -13.00 -9.66 -0.34
CA GLY A 161 -13.94 -8.56 -0.36
C GLY A 161 -15.16 -8.74 -1.27
N ASP A 162 -15.99 -7.71 -1.34
CA ASP A 162 -17.18 -7.65 -2.20
C ASP A 162 -16.81 -7.21 -3.62
N ALA A 163 -17.02 -8.07 -4.62
CA ALA A 163 -16.58 -7.81 -5.99
C ALA A 163 -17.19 -6.54 -6.62
N PRO A 164 -18.51 -6.27 -6.50
CA PRO A 164 -19.08 -5.00 -6.96
C PRO A 164 -18.40 -3.76 -6.35
N TYR A 165 -18.13 -3.78 -5.04
CA TYR A 165 -17.45 -2.66 -4.38
C TYR A 165 -15.99 -2.47 -4.84
N TYR A 166 -15.22 -3.55 -4.98
CA TYR A 166 -13.79 -3.45 -5.29
C TYR A 166 -13.50 -3.35 -6.79
N GLY A 167 -14.40 -3.81 -7.66
CA GLY A 167 -14.27 -3.75 -9.11
C GLY A 167 -14.08 -2.33 -9.66
N ARG A 168 -14.66 -1.32 -9.01
CA ARG A 168 -14.45 0.10 -9.36
C ARG A 168 -13.03 0.62 -9.17
N PHE A 169 -12.15 -0.17 -8.54
CA PHE A 169 -10.71 0.12 -8.42
C PHE A 169 -9.87 -0.86 -9.27
N GLY A 170 -10.49 -1.66 -10.13
CA GLY A 170 -9.80 -2.63 -11.00
C GLY A 170 -9.58 -4.01 -10.38
N PHE A 171 -10.10 -4.29 -9.20
CA PHE A 171 -9.99 -5.64 -8.61
C PHE A 171 -10.93 -6.63 -9.29
N SER A 172 -10.43 -7.81 -9.63
CA SER A 172 -11.24 -8.91 -10.17
C SER A 172 -10.80 -10.27 -9.61
N ALA A 173 -11.62 -11.30 -9.85
CA ALA A 173 -11.27 -12.68 -9.48
C ALA A 173 -10.53 -13.43 -10.60
N GLU A 174 -10.34 -12.82 -11.77
CA GLU A 174 -9.90 -13.46 -13.01
C GLU A 174 -8.56 -14.21 -12.85
N LYS A 175 -7.58 -13.56 -12.24
CA LYS A 175 -6.23 -14.14 -12.00
C LYS A 175 -6.07 -14.80 -10.62
N THR A 176 -7.16 -15.08 -9.91
CA THR A 176 -7.09 -15.67 -8.55
C THR A 176 -7.46 -17.14 -8.46
N GLY A 177 -7.89 -17.76 -9.56
CA GLY A 177 -8.43 -19.14 -9.56
C GLY A 177 -7.45 -20.20 -9.03
N ALA A 178 -6.15 -20.02 -9.26
CA ALA A 178 -5.10 -20.90 -8.77
C ALA A 178 -4.51 -20.49 -7.41
N LEU A 179 -5.01 -19.41 -6.81
CA LEU A 179 -4.55 -18.87 -5.53
C LEU A 179 -5.51 -19.23 -4.39
N ALA A 180 -4.98 -19.25 -3.16
CA ALA A 180 -5.82 -19.47 -1.98
C ALA A 180 -5.36 -18.69 -0.75
N MET A 181 -6.31 -18.31 0.11
CA MET A 181 -6.01 -17.81 1.45
C MET A 181 -5.73 -18.95 2.43
N PRO A 182 -4.90 -18.74 3.48
CA PRO A 182 -4.73 -19.74 4.53
C PRO A 182 -5.98 -19.83 5.42
N GLY A 183 -6.74 -20.90 5.31
CA GLY A 183 -7.95 -21.16 6.11
C GLY A 183 -9.25 -20.81 5.37
N PRO A 184 -10.39 -20.72 6.08
CA PRO A 184 -11.69 -20.53 5.45
C PRO A 184 -11.87 -19.13 4.86
N TYR A 185 -12.40 -19.06 3.66
CA TYR A 185 -12.81 -17.83 2.96
C TYR A 185 -13.76 -18.20 1.82
N GLU A 186 -14.54 -17.24 1.34
CA GLU A 186 -15.34 -17.42 0.13
C GLU A 186 -14.44 -17.23 -1.10
N ARG A 187 -14.24 -18.28 -1.91
CA ARG A 187 -13.31 -18.24 -3.05
C ARG A 187 -13.56 -17.09 -4.02
N ARG A 188 -14.83 -16.85 -4.40
CA ARG A 188 -15.26 -15.75 -5.28
C ARG A 188 -14.90 -14.35 -4.78
N ARG A 189 -14.59 -14.23 -3.48
CA ARG A 189 -14.27 -12.96 -2.82
C ARG A 189 -12.78 -12.69 -2.75
N LEU A 190 -11.93 -13.66 -3.10
CA LEU A 190 -10.52 -13.38 -3.32
C LEU A 190 -10.39 -12.63 -4.65
N LEU A 191 -9.97 -11.38 -4.55
CA LEU A 191 -9.82 -10.49 -5.69
C LEU A 191 -8.39 -10.00 -5.75
N ALA A 192 -7.92 -9.67 -6.94
CA ALA A 192 -6.60 -9.13 -7.18
C ALA A 192 -6.65 -7.97 -8.18
N LEU A 193 -5.66 -7.10 -8.04
CA LEU A 193 -5.35 -6.01 -8.95
C LEU A 193 -3.85 -6.10 -9.27
N GLU A 194 -3.52 -6.13 -10.56
CA GLU A 194 -2.17 -5.95 -11.05
C GLU A 194 -1.85 -4.45 -11.10
N LEU A 195 -0.74 -4.05 -10.48
CA LEU A 195 -0.16 -2.71 -10.60
C LEU A 195 0.90 -2.67 -11.72
N ILE A 196 1.50 -3.83 -11.99
CA ILE A 196 2.33 -4.10 -13.16
C ILE A 196 1.65 -5.21 -13.94
N GLU A 197 1.39 -4.97 -15.22
CA GLU A 197 0.74 -5.95 -16.11
C GLU A 197 1.47 -7.29 -16.10
N GLY A 198 0.73 -8.38 -15.98
CA GLY A 198 1.27 -9.74 -15.97
C GLY A 198 1.93 -10.17 -14.66
N ALA A 199 1.91 -9.33 -13.61
CA ALA A 199 2.50 -9.65 -12.31
C ALA A 199 1.93 -10.91 -11.63
N LEU A 200 0.72 -11.33 -12.01
CA LEU A 200 0.05 -12.53 -11.49
C LEU A 200 0.04 -13.70 -12.47
N ASP A 201 0.71 -13.57 -13.63
CA ASP A 201 0.75 -14.64 -14.62
C ASP A 201 1.44 -15.88 -14.05
N GLY A 202 0.75 -17.02 -14.13
CA GLY A 202 1.21 -18.29 -13.58
C GLY A 202 1.27 -18.35 -12.04
N ALA A 203 0.82 -17.30 -11.34
CA ALA A 203 0.79 -17.27 -9.88
C ALA A 203 -0.19 -18.34 -9.35
N ARG A 204 0.29 -19.14 -8.39
CA ARG A 204 -0.47 -20.27 -7.86
C ARG A 204 -0.11 -20.59 -6.42
N GLY A 205 -1.01 -21.28 -5.74
CA GLY A 205 -0.80 -21.79 -4.39
C GLY A 205 -1.39 -20.91 -3.29
N THR A 206 -1.09 -21.28 -2.05
CA THR A 206 -1.63 -20.60 -0.87
C THR A 206 -0.78 -19.39 -0.48
N LEU A 207 -1.42 -18.25 -0.24
CA LEU A 207 -0.75 -17.04 0.24
C LEU A 207 0.02 -17.31 1.53
N ARG A 208 1.24 -16.78 1.59
CA ARG A 208 2.14 -16.86 2.74
C ARG A 208 2.43 -15.47 3.27
N ALA A 209 2.54 -15.36 4.60
CA ALA A 209 2.87 -14.11 5.26
C ALA A 209 4.34 -13.74 4.99
N ALA A 210 4.61 -12.52 4.53
CA ALA A 210 5.94 -12.00 4.27
C ALA A 210 6.19 -10.68 5.03
N GLY A 211 7.26 -9.98 4.70
CA GLY A 211 7.55 -8.66 5.27
C GLY A 211 8.12 -8.69 6.69
N ARG A 212 8.14 -7.51 7.31
CA ARG A 212 8.80 -7.25 8.59
C ARG A 212 8.01 -7.83 9.76
N LYS A 213 8.73 -8.44 10.72
CA LYS A 213 8.15 -8.91 11.98
C LYS A 213 8.11 -7.77 13.00
N LEU A 214 7.17 -7.84 13.94
CA LEU A 214 7.24 -7.05 15.16
C LEU A 214 8.42 -7.60 15.97
N THR A 215 9.42 -6.76 16.24
CA THR A 215 10.47 -7.13 17.19
C THR A 215 9.83 -7.25 18.57
N ALA A 216 10.01 -8.40 19.23
CA ALA A 216 9.71 -8.46 20.66
C ALA A 216 10.61 -7.42 21.33
N GLN A 217 10.04 -6.42 22.00
CA GLN A 217 10.85 -5.64 22.94
C GLN A 217 11.37 -6.65 23.95
N ARG A 218 12.70 -6.85 24.00
CA ARG A 218 13.33 -7.41 25.19
C ARG A 218 12.95 -6.44 26.30
N LEU A 219 12.00 -6.82 27.14
CA LEU A 219 11.87 -6.22 28.46
C LEU A 219 13.20 -6.50 29.14
N SER A 220 14.11 -5.52 29.15
CA SER A 220 15.17 -5.50 30.13
C SER A 220 14.47 -5.28 31.47
N LEU A 221 14.18 -6.38 32.17
CA LEU A 221 13.98 -6.33 33.60
C LEU A 221 15.29 -5.78 34.17
N ALA A 222 15.29 -4.48 34.49
CA ALA A 222 16.26 -3.92 35.40
C ALA A 222 16.05 -4.63 36.76
N ALA A 223 17.16 -5.10 37.30
CA ALA A 223 17.30 -5.93 38.49
C ALA A 223 16.74 -5.28 39.76
#